data_AF-A0A2V7PB98-F1
#
_entry.id   AF-A0A2V7PB98-F1
#
_cell.length_a   1.000
_cell.length_b   1.000
_cell.length_c   1.000
_cell.angle_alpha   90.00
_cell.angle_beta   90.00
_cell.angle_gamma   90.00
#
_symmetry.space_group_name_H-M   'P 1'
#
loop_
_entity.id
_entity.type
_entity.pdbx_description
1 polymer ?
#
loop_
_entity_poly.entity_id
_entity_poly.type
_entity_poly.pdbx_seq_one_letter_code
_entity_poly.pdbx_strand_id
1 'polypeptide(L)'
;MASQDASVRSESTRWARWLIFWTALGLAFAAQVFLAGRRFGQPSDTWGQAIRMSLPDWYVWGLFALLIARLKQRVPIDAVSWGYNFAFHVAASLLVALAHFAISAPLQTLLQLVAGEPRHISTYFFARA
;
A
#
# COMPACT_ATOMS: atom_id res chain seq x y z
N MET A 1 36.10 -7.77 11.83
CA MET A 1 35.10 -7.53 12.90
C MET A 1 34.50 -6.13 12.78
N ALA A 2 35.28 -5.04 12.88
CA ALA A 2 34.76 -3.66 12.75
C ALA A 2 34.04 -3.32 11.42
N SER A 3 34.40 -3.97 10.30
CA SER A 3 33.74 -3.79 9.00
C SER A 3 32.36 -4.46 8.89
N GLN A 4 32.13 -5.57 9.62
CA GLN A 4 30.82 -6.23 9.66
C GLN A 4 29.82 -5.43 10.50
N ASP A 5 30.25 -4.84 11.61
CA ASP A 5 29.37 -4.01 12.45
C ASP A 5 28.89 -2.75 11.72
N ALA A 6 29.72 -2.18 10.84
CA ALA A 6 29.36 -1.01 10.06
C ALA A 6 28.31 -1.33 8.97
N SER A 7 28.43 -2.47 8.28
CA SER A 7 27.45 -2.87 7.26
C SER A 7 26.09 -3.17 7.88
N VAL A 8 26.05 -3.92 8.98
CA VAL A 8 24.80 -4.25 9.70
C VAL A 8 24.05 -3.00 10.15
N ARG A 9 24.76 -2.00 10.71
CA ARG A 9 24.15 -0.70 11.10
C ARG A 9 23.59 0.07 9.90
N SER A 10 24.27 0.03 8.77
CA SER A 10 23.82 0.71 7.55
C SER A 10 22.55 0.07 6.97
N GLU A 11 22.46 -1.26 7.01
CA GLU A 11 21.30 -2.00 6.54
C GLU A 11 20.10 -1.85 7.48
N SER A 12 20.32 -1.93 8.80
CA SER A 12 19.25 -1.72 9.78
C SER A 12 18.67 -0.30 9.68
N THR A 13 19.52 0.71 9.50
CA THR A 13 19.09 2.09 9.31
C THR A 13 18.27 2.25 8.02
N ARG A 14 18.65 1.56 6.94
CA ARG A 14 17.92 1.57 5.67
C ARG A 14 16.52 0.98 5.83
N TRP A 15 16.41 -0.19 6.46
CA TRP A 15 15.13 -0.85 6.71
C TRP A 15 14.25 -0.07 7.70
N ALA A 16 14.84 0.55 8.72
CA ALA A 16 14.11 1.43 9.63
C ALA A 16 13.51 2.63 8.88
N ARG A 17 14.29 3.31 8.05
CA ARG A 17 13.79 4.42 7.21
C ARG A 17 12.69 3.98 6.25
N TRP A 18 12.83 2.79 5.66
CA TRP A 18 11.81 2.20 4.80
C TRP A 18 10.49 2.01 5.56
N LEU A 19 10.54 1.35 6.72
CA LEU A 19 9.35 1.14 7.55
C LEU A 19 8.73 2.46 7.99
N ILE A 20 9.54 3.40 8.50
CA ILE A 20 9.08 4.73 8.92
C ILE A 20 8.35 5.44 7.77
N PHE A 21 8.90 5.39 6.56
CA PHE A 21 8.30 6.01 5.39
C PHE A 21 6.91 5.43 5.07
N TRP A 22 6.79 4.09 4.98
CA TRP A 22 5.51 3.45 4.66
C TRP A 22 4.49 3.59 5.78
N THR A 23 4.92 3.55 7.04
CA THR A 23 4.05 3.84 8.19
C THR A 23 3.56 5.28 8.15
N ALA A 24 4.44 6.26 7.91
CA ALA A 24 4.05 7.67 7.83
C ALA A 24 3.04 7.93 6.71
N LEU A 25 3.25 7.31 5.55
CA LEU A 25 2.32 7.41 4.42
C LEU A 25 0.96 6.81 4.77
N GLY A 26 0.94 5.65 5.44
CA GLY A 26 -0.32 5.05 5.90
C GLY A 26 -1.03 5.85 6.98
N LEU A 27 -0.30 6.51 7.89
CA LEU A 27 -0.90 7.40 8.88
C LEU A 27 -1.45 8.68 8.25
N ALA A 28 -0.78 9.24 7.23
CA ALA A 28 -1.28 10.40 6.50
C ALA A 28 -2.61 10.08 5.80
N PHE A 29 -2.72 8.92 5.16
CA PHE A 29 -3.97 8.46 4.55
C PHE A 29 -5.03 8.08 5.58
N ALA A 30 -4.64 7.52 6.73
CA ALA A 30 -5.58 7.30 7.84
C ALA A 30 -6.18 8.62 8.33
N ALA A 31 -5.37 9.67 8.46
CA ALA A 31 -5.87 11.01 8.78
C ALA A 31 -6.82 11.53 7.69
N GLN A 32 -6.49 11.34 6.40
CA GLN A 32 -7.39 11.69 5.30
C GLN A 32 -8.73 10.96 5.40
N VAL A 33 -8.73 9.64 5.64
CA VAL A 33 -9.94 8.82 5.79
C VAL A 33 -10.77 9.29 6.97
N PHE A 34 -10.16 9.50 8.13
CA PHE A 34 -10.84 9.97 9.33
C PHE A 34 -11.49 11.36 9.12
N LEU A 35 -10.75 12.31 8.53
CA LEU A 35 -11.26 13.66 8.28
C LEU A 35 -12.36 13.67 7.21
N ALA A 36 -12.22 12.86 6.15
CA ALA A 36 -13.25 12.71 5.13
C ALA A 36 -14.54 12.13 5.74
N GLY A 37 -14.42 11.07 6.53
CA GLY A 37 -15.51 10.44 7.24
C GLY A 37 -16.30 11.40 8.15
N ARG A 38 -15.57 12.19 8.95
CA ARG A 38 -16.14 13.28 9.76
C ARG A 38 -16.86 14.34 8.94
N ARG A 39 -16.32 14.70 7.77
CA ARG A 39 -16.92 15.69 6.86
C ARG A 39 -18.21 15.18 6.20
N PHE A 40 -18.28 13.89 5.89
CA PHE A 40 -19.43 13.28 5.20
C PHE A 40 -20.45 12.62 6.14
N GLY A 41 -20.31 12.80 7.46
CA GLY A 41 -21.32 12.39 8.43
C GLY A 41 -21.40 10.87 8.66
N GLN A 42 -20.29 10.15 8.48
CA GLN A 42 -20.21 8.73 8.79
C GLN A 42 -20.10 8.55 10.33
N PRO A 43 -21.09 7.92 11.00
CA PRO A 43 -21.20 7.96 12.46
C PRO A 43 -20.15 7.14 13.22
N SER A 44 -19.45 6.21 12.57
CA SER A 44 -18.59 5.19 13.20
C SER A 44 -17.08 5.43 13.06
N ASP A 45 -16.63 6.54 12.44
CA ASP A 45 -15.20 6.73 12.13
C ASP A 45 -14.34 6.99 13.38
N THR A 46 -13.73 5.92 13.88
CA THR A 46 -12.68 6.00 14.90
C THR A 46 -11.30 6.08 14.25
N TRP A 47 -10.33 6.67 14.94
CA TRP A 47 -8.92 6.65 14.50
C TRP A 47 -8.41 5.22 14.29
N GLY A 48 -8.79 4.28 15.17
CA GLY A 48 -8.40 2.88 15.05
C GLY A 48 -8.92 2.24 13.76
N GLN A 49 -10.17 2.54 13.39
CA GLN A 49 -10.74 2.07 12.13
C GLN A 49 -10.02 2.67 10.91
N ALA A 50 -9.79 3.99 10.91
CA ALA A 50 -9.09 4.67 9.80
C ALA A 50 -7.65 4.17 9.60
N ILE A 51 -6.93 3.92 10.70
CA ILE A 51 -5.59 3.34 10.69
C ILE A 51 -5.63 1.91 10.15
N ARG A 52 -6.59 1.09 10.59
CA ARG A 52 -6.76 -0.30 10.14
C ARG A 52 -7.16 -0.41 8.67
N MET A 53 -7.91 0.57 8.16
CA MET A 53 -8.25 0.68 6.75
C MET A 53 -7.05 1.08 5.89
N SER A 54 -6.17 1.94 6.41
CA SER A 54 -5.10 2.54 5.60
C SER A 54 -3.77 1.78 5.67
N LEU A 55 -3.26 1.46 6.86
CA LEU A 55 -1.91 0.89 7.02
C LEU A 55 -1.65 -0.40 6.22
N PRO A 56 -2.58 -1.38 6.16
CA PRO A 56 -2.34 -2.63 5.45
C PRO A 56 -2.01 -2.42 3.97
N ASP A 57 -2.78 -1.57 3.29
CA ASP A 57 -2.56 -1.27 1.87
C ASP A 57 -1.19 -0.61 1.65
N TRP A 58 -0.77 0.29 2.54
CA TRP A 58 0.53 0.93 2.45
C TRP A 58 1.70 -0.03 2.71
N TYR A 59 1.53 -1.02 3.58
CA TYR A 59 2.52 -2.09 3.73
C TYR A 59 2.56 -3.02 2.52
N VAL A 60 1.41 -3.33 1.91
CA VAL A 60 1.35 -4.10 0.66
C VAL A 60 2.08 -3.34 -0.46
N TRP A 61 1.85 -2.03 -0.61
CA TRP A 61 2.60 -1.19 -1.54
C TRP A 61 4.09 -1.12 -1.23
N GLY A 62 4.47 -1.10 0.05
CA GLY A 62 5.87 -1.20 0.47
C GLY A 62 6.53 -2.50 0.01
N LEU A 63 5.83 -3.62 0.03
CA LEU A 63 6.36 -4.87 -0.54
C LEU A 63 6.44 -4.81 -2.06
N PHE A 64 5.41 -4.29 -2.72
CA PHE A 64 5.41 -4.12 -4.18
C PHE A 64 6.52 -3.19 -4.66
N ALA A 65 6.85 -2.13 -3.92
CA ALA A 65 7.92 -1.21 -4.30
C ALA A 65 9.29 -1.92 -4.38
N LEU A 66 9.55 -2.90 -3.51
CA LEU A 66 10.76 -3.74 -3.60
C LEU A 66 10.74 -4.65 -4.85
N LEU A 67 9.57 -5.20 -5.19
CA LEU A 67 9.39 -6.03 -6.38
C LEU A 67 9.57 -5.20 -7.66
N ILE A 68 8.94 -4.03 -7.72
CA ILE A 68 9.02 -3.09 -8.84
C ILE A 68 10.45 -2.59 -9.02
N ALA A 69 11.16 -2.28 -7.94
CA ALA A 69 12.57 -1.89 -8.01
C ALA A 69 13.45 -2.99 -8.62
N ARG A 70 13.21 -4.26 -8.25
CA ARG A 70 13.89 -5.41 -8.87
C ARG A 70 13.50 -5.61 -10.33
N LEU A 71 12.24 -5.38 -10.68
CA LEU A 71 11.76 -5.50 -12.05
C LEU A 71 12.41 -4.46 -12.96
N LYS A 72 12.51 -3.21 -12.49
CA LYS A 72 13.21 -2.11 -13.17
C LYS A 72 14.67 -2.45 -13.47
N GLN A 73 15.35 -3.17 -12.56
CA GLN A 73 16.73 -3.58 -12.77
C GLN A 73 16.88 -4.67 -13.85
N ARG A 74 15.84 -5.49 -14.08
CA ARG A 74 15.86 -6.58 -15.07
C ARG A 74 15.44 -6.13 -16.47
N VAL A 75 14.50 -5.20 -16.55
CA VAL A 75 14.00 -4.65 -17.82
C VAL A 75 14.11 -3.13 -17.73
N PRO A 76 15.28 -2.56 -18.05
CA PRO A 76 15.43 -1.12 -18.14
C PRO A 76 14.63 -0.56 -19.31
N ILE A 77 14.11 0.65 -19.15
CA ILE A 77 13.41 1.38 -20.22
C ILE A 77 14.48 1.97 -21.13
N ASP A 78 15.03 1.16 -22.03
CA ASP A 78 15.96 1.64 -23.05
C ASP A 78 15.19 2.13 -24.28
N ALA A 79 15.63 3.26 -24.84
CA ALA A 79 14.99 3.91 -25.99
C ALA A 79 15.04 3.06 -27.28
N VAL A 80 15.96 2.08 -27.35
CA VAL A 80 16.20 1.24 -28.53
C VAL A 80 15.13 0.15 -28.72
N SER A 81 14.44 -0.27 -27.64
CA SER A 81 13.38 -1.30 -27.68
C SER A 81 12.06 -0.80 -27.07
N TRP A 82 11.76 0.48 -27.29
CA TRP A 82 10.64 1.21 -26.68
C TRP A 82 9.30 0.46 -26.74
N GLY A 83 8.96 -0.19 -27.87
CA GLY A 83 7.70 -0.92 -28.02
C GLY A 83 7.58 -2.16 -27.13
N TYR A 84 8.59 -3.03 -27.11
CA TYR A 84 8.61 -4.23 -26.25
C TYR A 84 8.67 -3.84 -24.77
N ASN A 85 9.54 -2.90 -24.42
CA ASN A 85 9.66 -2.43 -23.04
C ASN A 85 8.35 -1.78 -22.55
N PHE A 86 7.69 -0.98 -23.40
CA PHE A 86 6.41 -0.38 -23.07
C PHE A 86 5.32 -1.44 -22.84
N ALA A 87 5.15 -2.37 -23.77
CA ALA A 87 4.18 -3.46 -23.61
C ALA A 87 4.45 -4.31 -22.37
N PHE A 88 5.73 -4.60 -22.09
CA PHE A 88 6.16 -5.30 -20.88
C PHE A 88 5.78 -4.53 -19.61
N HIS A 89 6.06 -3.22 -19.55
CA HIS A 89 5.72 -2.40 -18.38
C HIS A 89 4.21 -2.28 -18.19
N VAL A 90 3.43 -2.15 -19.27
CA VAL A 90 1.96 -2.14 -19.19
C VAL A 90 1.45 -3.48 -18.64
N ALA A 91 1.92 -4.60 -19.17
CA ALA A 91 1.54 -5.92 -18.69
C ALA A 91 1.97 -6.13 -17.23
N ALA A 92 3.18 -5.72 -16.86
CA ALA A 92 3.68 -5.80 -15.49
C ALA A 92 2.86 -4.93 -14.52
N SER A 93 2.49 -3.70 -14.93
CA SER A 93 1.63 -2.82 -14.14
C SER A 93 0.25 -3.44 -13.94
N LEU A 94 -0.32 -4.07 -14.98
CA LEU A 94 -1.59 -4.78 -14.87
C LEU A 94 -1.49 -5.97 -13.89
N LEU A 95 -0.42 -6.76 -13.98
CA LEU A 95 -0.17 -7.87 -13.06
C LEU A 95 0.01 -7.39 -11.61
N VAL A 96 0.75 -6.31 -11.39
CA VAL A 96 0.91 -5.69 -10.07
C VAL A 96 -0.43 -5.20 -9.52
N ALA A 97 -1.25 -4.55 -10.35
CA ALA A 97 -2.57 -4.08 -9.94
C ALA A 97 -3.50 -5.24 -9.55
N LEU A 98 -3.52 -6.32 -10.35
CA LEU A 98 -4.28 -7.53 -10.05
C LEU A 98 -3.79 -8.21 -8.78
N ALA A 99 -2.48 -8.34 -8.61
CA ALA A 99 -1.88 -8.92 -7.41
C ALA A 99 -2.17 -8.08 -6.17
N HIS A 100 -2.08 -6.75 -6.27
CA HIS A 100 -2.43 -5.83 -5.19
C HIS A 100 -3.90 -6.03 -4.79
N PHE A 101 -4.83 -6.02 -5.75
CA PHE A 101 -6.24 -6.25 -5.45
C PHE A 101 -6.49 -7.62 -4.81
N ALA A 102 -5.89 -8.68 -5.36
CA ALA A 102 -6.03 -10.04 -4.86
C ALA A 102 -5.46 -10.24 -3.44
N ILE A 103 -4.52 -9.39 -2.99
CA ILE A 103 -3.95 -9.41 -1.64
C ILE A 103 -4.73 -8.48 -0.70
N SER A 104 -4.95 -7.23 -1.11
CA SER A 104 -5.56 -6.20 -0.27
C SER A 104 -7.01 -6.52 0.08
N ALA A 105 -7.83 -6.98 -0.87
CA ALA A 105 -9.24 -7.27 -0.63
C ALA A 105 -9.47 -8.33 0.48
N PRO A 106 -8.84 -9.53 0.43
CA PRO A 106 -8.98 -10.50 1.50
C PRO A 106 -8.31 -10.05 2.79
N LEU A 107 -7.16 -9.36 2.73
CA LEU A 107 -6.49 -8.84 3.92
C LEU A 107 -7.37 -7.85 4.68
N GLN A 108 -7.99 -6.90 3.98
CA GLN A 108 -8.93 -5.95 4.58
C GLN A 108 -10.15 -6.67 5.15
N THR A 109 -10.70 -7.64 4.42
CA THR A 109 -11.83 -8.45 4.90
C THR A 109 -11.48 -9.16 6.21
N LEU A 110 -10.31 -9.81 6.28
CA LEU A 110 -9.84 -10.49 7.47
C LEU A 110 -9.65 -9.53 8.65
N LEU A 111 -9.03 -8.37 8.42
CA LEU A 111 -8.79 -7.38 9.47
C LEU A 111 -10.09 -6.78 10.03
N GLN A 112 -11.10 -6.59 9.19
CA GLN A 112 -12.43 -6.13 9.62
C GLN A 112 -13.16 -7.22 10.41
N LEU A 113 -13.12 -8.48 9.95
CA LEU A 113 -13.71 -9.61 10.65
C LEU A 113 -13.10 -9.78 12.05
N VAL A 114 -11.78 -9.73 12.16
CA VAL A 114 -11.06 -9.82 13.45
C VAL A 114 -11.37 -8.62 14.36
N ALA A 115 -11.60 -7.44 13.79
CA ALA A 115 -11.94 -6.24 14.54
C ALA A 115 -13.42 -6.16 14.96
N GLY A 116 -14.29 -7.04 14.45
CA GLY A 116 -15.73 -6.96 14.67
C GLY A 116 -16.38 -5.74 14.02
N GLU A 117 -15.72 -5.12 13.04
CA GLU A 117 -16.19 -3.90 12.40
C GLU A 117 -17.27 -4.21 11.35
N PRO A 118 -18.39 -3.46 11.31
CA PRO A 118 -19.38 -3.63 10.26
C PRO A 118 -18.77 -3.30 8.90
N ARG A 119 -19.02 -4.14 7.90
CA ARG A 119 -18.58 -3.88 6.52
C ARG A 119 -19.30 -2.64 6.02
N HIS A 120 -18.60 -1.52 5.93
CA HIS A 120 -19.07 -0.34 5.21
C HIS A 120 -19.01 -0.65 3.70
N ILE A 121 -19.93 -1.48 3.20
CA ILE A 121 -20.28 -1.46 1.78
C ILE A 121 -20.90 -0.10 1.57
N SER A 122 -20.22 0.80 0.87
CA SER A 122 -20.64 2.18 0.62
C SER A 122 -22.06 2.21 0.04
N THR A 123 -23.08 2.29 0.90
CA THR A 123 -24.50 2.41 0.53
C THR A 123 -24.83 3.79 -0.07
N TYR A 124 -23.85 4.69 -0.11
CA TYR A 124 -24.00 6.06 -0.59
C TYR A 124 -24.21 6.19 -2.10
N PHE A 125 -23.91 5.17 -2.92
CA PHE A 125 -24.22 5.22 -4.36
C PHE A 125 -25.69 4.92 -4.69
N PHE A 126 -26.44 4.28 -3.79
CA PHE A 126 -27.82 3.84 -4.05
C PHE A 126 -28.88 4.62 -3.26
N ALA A 127 -28.50 5.39 -2.24
CA ALA A 127 -29.44 6.12 -1.38
C ALA A 127 -29.85 7.51 -1.92
N ARG A 128 -29.41 7.90 -3.13
CA ARG A 128 -29.69 9.23 -3.70
C ARG A 128 -30.11 9.21 -5.18
N ALA A 129 -30.69 8.10 -5.65
CA ALA A 129 -31.35 8.02 -6.95
C ALA A 129 -32.88 8.12 -6.79
#